data_AF-A0A842Y8P1-F1
#
_entry.id   AF-A0A842Y8P1-F1
#
_cell.length_a   1.000
_cell.length_b   1.000
_cell.length_c   1.000
_cell.angle_alpha   90.00
_cell.angle_beta   90.00
_cell.angle_gamma   90.00
#
_symmetry.space_group_name_H-M   'P 1'
#
loop_
_entity.id
_entity.type
_entity.pdbx_description
1 polymer ?
#
loop_
_entity_poly.entity_id
_entity_poly.type
_entity_poly.pdbx_seq_one_letter_code
_entity_poly.pdbx_strand_id
1 'polypeptide(L)'
;MCLRINLDRNHTRGLWIEKAKKVKNSSDYEMVSREVPVNSSLYTLLKAYLDLSPGPFIINRKRSTDMQLPLTPRNINTIFDEHLNIPWSPHDCRHFFRSQVRSWMIKEKQIDIQVIKEIMGHTLQVHEKYGEASPFEYKLEIVDSVFG
;
A
#
# COMPACT_ATOMS: atom_id res chain seq x y z
N MET A 1 5.62 12.87 -19.18
CA MET A 1 5.22 12.40 -17.84
C MET A 1 6.18 11.28 -17.46
N CYS A 2 7.13 11.55 -16.56
CA CYS A 2 8.17 10.58 -16.19
C CYS A 2 7.58 9.60 -15.17
N LEU A 3 7.46 8.32 -15.53
CA LEU A 3 7.18 7.25 -14.58
C LEU A 3 8.44 7.07 -13.71
N ARG A 4 8.55 7.82 -12.62
CA ARG A 4 9.56 7.52 -11.59
C ARG A 4 9.09 6.30 -10.82
N ILE A 5 9.66 5.15 -11.16
CA ILE A 5 9.45 3.91 -10.44
C ILE A 5 10.53 3.82 -9.38
N ASN A 6 10.29 4.41 -8.22
CA ASN A 6 11.15 4.22 -7.06
C ASN A 6 10.67 2.98 -6.31
N LEU A 7 10.86 1.80 -6.93
CA LEU A 7 10.84 0.57 -6.15
C LEU A 7 12.19 0.47 -5.44
N ASP A 8 12.23 0.81 -4.17
CA ASP A 8 13.40 0.47 -3.36
C ASP A 8 13.39 -1.04 -3.08
N ARG A 9 14.08 -1.78 -3.96
CA ARG A 9 14.23 -3.25 -3.87
C ARG A 9 15.05 -3.68 -2.65
N ASN A 10 15.76 -2.75 -2.02
CA ASN A 10 16.59 -3.01 -0.85
C ASN A 10 15.89 -2.62 0.46
N HIS A 11 14.69 -2.01 0.40
CA HIS A 11 14.00 -1.57 1.60
C HIS A 11 13.55 -2.75 2.46
N THR A 12 13.83 -2.66 3.75
CA THR A 12 13.37 -3.63 4.75
C THR A 12 11.86 -3.52 4.90
N ARG A 13 11.14 -4.45 4.27
CA ARG A 13 9.71 -4.74 4.53
C ARG A 13 8.76 -3.53 4.42
N GLY A 14 9.14 -2.52 3.63
CA GLY A 14 8.36 -1.32 3.36
C GLY A 14 8.19 -1.10 1.85
N LEU A 15 7.03 -0.60 1.45
CA LEU A 15 6.75 -0.16 0.09
C LEU A 15 6.55 1.34 0.06
N TRP A 16 7.45 2.05 -0.64
CA TRP A 16 7.33 3.49 -0.86
C TRP A 16 6.32 3.78 -1.96
N ILE A 17 5.34 4.63 -1.67
CA ILE A 17 4.29 5.03 -2.60
C ILE A 17 4.29 6.54 -2.72
N GLU A 18 4.56 7.04 -3.92
CA GLU A 18 4.42 8.46 -4.25
C GLU A 18 3.20 8.67 -5.15
N LYS A 19 2.35 9.64 -4.78
CA LYS A 19 1.15 9.96 -5.55
C LYS A 19 0.95 11.47 -5.59
N ALA A 20 0.70 11.99 -6.79
CA ALA A 20 0.15 13.32 -6.95
C ALA A 20 -1.30 13.36 -6.45
N LYS A 21 -1.58 14.20 -5.45
CA LYS A 21 -2.90 14.43 -4.87
C LYS A 21 -3.34 15.83 -5.21
N LYS A 22 -4.55 15.98 -5.76
CA LYS A 22 -5.12 17.30 -6.03
C LYS A 22 -5.39 18.03 -4.72
N VAL A 23 -4.91 19.27 -4.61
CA VAL A 23 -5.19 20.13 -3.46
C VAL A 23 -6.65 20.57 -3.51
N LYS A 24 -7.36 20.47 -2.39
CA LYS A 24 -8.79 20.83 -2.33
C LYS A 24 -8.95 22.31 -2.65
N ASN A 25 -9.88 22.63 -3.57
CA ASN A 25 -10.15 23.99 -4.05
C ASN A 25 -8.97 24.69 -4.76
N SER A 26 -7.97 23.93 -5.24
CA SER A 26 -6.90 24.45 -6.12
C SER A 26 -6.78 23.61 -7.39
N SER A 27 -6.19 24.20 -8.45
CA SER A 27 -5.70 23.48 -9.64
C SER A 27 -4.42 22.69 -9.37
N ASP A 28 -3.78 22.94 -8.23
CA ASP A 28 -2.46 22.40 -7.90
C ASP A 28 -2.53 20.94 -7.42
N TYR A 29 -1.42 20.24 -7.60
CA TYR A 29 -1.19 18.90 -7.09
C TYR A 29 -0.01 18.92 -6.12
N GLU A 30 -0.21 18.33 -4.96
CA GLU A 30 0.86 18.04 -4.01
C GLU A 30 1.35 16.60 -4.21
N MET A 31 2.67 16.42 -4.19
CA MET A 31 3.24 15.07 -4.13
C MET A 31 3.13 14.58 -2.69
N VAL A 32 2.43 13.46 -2.50
CA VAL A 32 2.31 12.79 -1.21
C VAL A 32 3.04 11.47 -1.31
N SER A 33 4.05 11.32 -0.47
CA SER A 33 4.80 10.08 -0.33
C SER A 33 4.40 9.42 0.99
N ARG A 34 4.25 8.09 0.97
CA ARG A 34 4.07 7.30 2.20
C ARG A 34 4.80 5.98 2.09
N GLU A 35 5.15 5.47 3.24
CA GLU A 35 5.65 4.12 3.39
C GLU A 35 4.54 3.19 3.89
N VAL A 36 4.39 2.05 3.23
CA VAL A 36 3.43 1.02 3.61
C VAL A 36 4.18 -0.20 4.13
N PRO A 37 4.05 -0.57 5.42
CA PRO A 37 4.67 -1.77 5.96
C PRO A 37 4.07 -3.04 5.34
N VAL A 38 4.92 -4.06 5.18
CA VAL A 38 4.57 -5.38 4.65
C VAL A 38 4.96 -6.44 5.69
N ASN A 39 4.01 -7.30 6.07
CA ASN A 39 4.29 -8.38 7.03
C ASN A 39 5.37 -9.35 6.47
N SER A 40 5.94 -10.17 7.36
CA SER A 40 7.04 -11.10 7.01
C SER A 40 6.62 -12.09 5.91
N SER A 41 5.41 -12.61 6.02
CA SER A 41 4.82 -13.58 5.09
C SER A 41 4.68 -13.02 3.67
N LEU A 42 4.04 -11.86 3.49
CA LEU A 42 3.88 -11.23 2.18
C LEU A 42 5.21 -10.73 1.64
N TYR A 43 6.11 -10.22 2.49
CA TYR A 43 7.43 -9.77 2.05
C TYR A 43 8.23 -10.92 1.43
N THR A 44 8.19 -12.10 2.05
CA THR A 44 8.88 -13.30 1.54
C THR A 44 8.35 -13.69 0.15
N LEU A 45 7.03 -13.72 -0.02
CA LEU A 45 6.39 -14.03 -1.30
C LEU A 45 6.69 -12.96 -2.37
N LEU A 46 6.63 -11.68 -1.98
CA LEU A 46 6.90 -10.57 -2.88
C LEU A 46 8.35 -10.59 -3.36
N LYS A 47 9.31 -10.86 -2.47
CA LYS A 47 10.73 -10.98 -2.81
C LYS A 47 10.96 -12.10 -3.83
N ALA A 48 10.44 -13.29 -3.55
CA ALA A 48 10.53 -14.43 -4.47
C ALA A 48 9.89 -14.13 -5.84
N TYR A 49 8.76 -13.42 -5.86
CA TYR A 49 8.11 -13.00 -7.10
C TYR A 49 8.96 -12.00 -7.90
N LEU A 50 9.54 -11.00 -7.23
CA LEU A 50 10.38 -9.97 -7.87
C LEU A 50 11.68 -10.56 -8.44
N ASP A 51 12.23 -11.59 -7.80
CA ASP A 51 13.41 -12.31 -8.28
C ASP A 51 13.09 -13.10 -9.56
N LEU A 52 11.88 -13.69 -9.66
CA LEU A 52 11.43 -14.46 -10.82
C LEU A 52 10.88 -13.60 -11.97
N SER A 53 10.41 -12.39 -11.67
CA SER A 53 9.76 -11.49 -12.62
C SER A 53 10.51 -10.16 -12.74
N PRO A 54 11.74 -10.16 -13.30
CA PRO A 54 12.51 -8.93 -13.45
C PRO A 54 11.82 -8.00 -14.45
N GLY A 55 11.27 -6.91 -13.93
CA GLY A 55 10.70 -5.83 -14.73
C GLY A 55 10.76 -4.51 -14.00
N PRO A 56 10.44 -3.39 -14.68
CA PRO A 56 10.54 -2.06 -14.10
C PRO A 56 9.42 -1.83 -13.07
N PHE A 57 8.29 -2.54 -13.13
CA PHE A 57 7.19 -2.41 -12.17
C PHE A 57 7.13 -3.60 -11.20
N ILE A 58 6.47 -3.41 -10.04
CA ILE A 58 6.19 -4.50 -9.09
C ILE A 58 5.47 -5.63 -9.80
N ILE A 59 4.33 -5.32 -10.45
CA ILE A 59 3.57 -6.30 -11.23
C ILE A 59 3.44 -5.79 -12.67
N ASN A 60 4.09 -6.50 -13.57
CA ASN A 60 4.08 -6.21 -14.99
C ASN A 60 2.86 -6.86 -15.65
N ARG A 61 2.22 -6.15 -16.58
CA ARG A 61 1.19 -6.74 -17.44
C ARG A 61 1.87 -7.68 -18.44
N LYS A 62 1.46 -8.96 -18.47
CA LYS A 62 1.89 -9.89 -19.52
C LYS A 62 1.25 -9.47 -20.85
N ARG A 63 2.09 -9.13 -21.83
CA ARG A 63 1.69 -8.86 -23.22
C ARG A 63 2.57 -9.67 -24.16
N SER A 64 2.09 -9.92 -25.37
CA SER A 64 2.86 -10.52 -26.45
C SER A 64 3.93 -9.58 -27.03
N THR A 65 3.87 -8.29 -26.69
CA THR A 65 4.81 -7.25 -27.14
C THR A 65 5.94 -7.04 -26.13
N ASP A 66 7.14 -6.68 -26.60
CA ASP A 66 8.32 -6.44 -25.75
C ASP A 66 8.18 -5.28 -24.75
N MET A 67 7.18 -4.41 -24.90
CA MET A 67 6.94 -3.32 -23.96
C MET A 67 6.26 -3.82 -22.67
N GLN A 68 7.01 -3.76 -21.57
CA GLN A 68 6.48 -3.97 -20.23
C GLN A 68 5.71 -2.72 -19.75
N LEU A 69 4.47 -2.92 -19.31
CA LEU A 69 3.59 -1.88 -18.78
C LEU A 69 3.07 -2.28 -17.40
N PRO A 70 2.72 -1.32 -16.52
CA PRO A 70 2.17 -1.66 -15.22
C PRO A 70 0.76 -2.25 -15.37
N LEU A 71 0.34 -3.08 -14.42
CA LEU A 71 -1.07 -3.44 -14.28
C LEU A 71 -1.91 -2.18 -14.03
N THR A 72 -3.04 -2.07 -14.74
CA THR A 72 -4.01 -1.00 -14.51
C THR A 72 -5.08 -1.43 -13.52
N PRO A 73 -5.77 -0.49 -12.85
CA PRO A 73 -6.88 -0.82 -11.95
C PRO A 73 -7.93 -1.73 -12.58
N ARG A 74 -8.23 -1.53 -13.88
CA ARG A 74 -9.15 -2.40 -14.63
C ARG A 74 -8.67 -3.85 -14.66
N ASN A 75 -7.39 -4.11 -14.91
CA ASN A 75 -6.89 -5.48 -14.91
C ASN A 75 -6.90 -6.12 -13.53
N ILE A 76 -6.64 -5.32 -12.49
CA ILE A 76 -6.68 -5.83 -11.11
C ILE A 76 -8.11 -6.25 -10.78
N ASN A 77 -9.12 -5.44 -11.13
CA ASN A 77 -10.52 -5.83 -10.97
C ASN A 77 -10.86 -7.12 -11.76
N THR A 78 -10.44 -7.21 -13.02
CA THR A 78 -10.60 -8.44 -13.82
C THR A 78 -9.97 -9.66 -13.14
N ILE A 79 -8.81 -9.51 -12.48
CA ILE A 79 -8.21 -10.61 -11.72
C ILE A 79 -9.12 -11.06 -10.57
N PHE A 80 -9.70 -10.12 -9.83
CA PHE A 80 -10.63 -10.45 -8.74
C PHE A 80 -11.89 -11.16 -9.25
N ASP A 81 -12.49 -10.59 -10.30
CA ASP A 81 -13.79 -11.05 -10.83
C ASP A 81 -13.65 -12.37 -11.61
N GLU A 82 -12.70 -12.46 -12.54
CA GLU A 82 -12.64 -13.56 -13.52
C GLU A 82 -11.63 -14.65 -13.16
N HIS A 83 -10.51 -14.30 -12.50
CA HIS A 83 -9.43 -15.25 -12.22
C HIS A 83 -9.48 -15.83 -10.80
N LEU A 84 -9.80 -15.00 -9.81
CA LEU A 84 -9.97 -15.41 -8.42
C LEU A 84 -11.41 -15.82 -8.12
N ASN A 85 -12.38 -15.34 -8.91
CA ASN A 85 -13.81 -15.57 -8.72
C ASN A 85 -14.25 -15.29 -7.27
N ILE A 86 -13.76 -14.18 -6.71
CA ILE A 86 -14.07 -13.75 -5.35
C ILE A 86 -15.04 -12.56 -5.40
N PRO A 87 -16.03 -12.48 -4.50
CA PRO A 87 -17.02 -11.39 -4.49
C PRO A 87 -16.45 -10.09 -3.91
N TRP A 88 -15.14 -9.92 -3.90
CA TRP A 88 -14.44 -8.77 -3.33
C TRP A 88 -13.88 -7.94 -4.46
N SER A 89 -13.83 -6.63 -4.27
CA SER A 89 -13.02 -5.73 -5.07
C SER A 89 -11.66 -5.49 -4.41
N PRO A 90 -10.67 -4.97 -5.13
CA PRO A 90 -9.42 -4.50 -4.54
C PRO A 90 -9.64 -3.43 -3.45
N HIS A 91 -10.73 -2.66 -3.54
CA HIS A 91 -11.06 -1.69 -2.50
C HIS A 91 -11.56 -2.37 -1.21
N ASP A 92 -12.24 -3.51 -1.32
CA ASP A 92 -12.71 -4.28 -0.16
C ASP A 92 -11.54 -4.85 0.63
N CYS A 93 -10.46 -5.29 -0.02
CA CYS A 93 -9.22 -5.66 0.66
C CYS A 93 -8.68 -4.52 1.54
N ARG A 94 -8.74 -3.28 1.05
CA ARG A 94 -8.33 -2.10 1.82
C ARG A 94 -9.26 -1.86 3.02
N HIS A 95 -10.57 -2.06 2.88
CA HIS A 95 -11.51 -1.98 4.00
C HIS A 95 -11.28 -3.07 5.04
N PHE A 96 -11.09 -4.31 4.58
CA PHE A 96 -10.80 -5.46 5.43
C PHE A 96 -9.52 -5.22 6.23
N PHE A 97 -8.43 -4.81 5.59
CA PHE A 97 -7.16 -4.48 6.25
C PHE A 97 -7.37 -3.49 7.40
N ARG A 98 -8.03 -2.36 7.13
CA ARG A 98 -8.32 -1.34 8.14
C ARG A 98 -9.14 -1.89 9.30
N SER A 99 -10.12 -2.74 9.00
CA SER A 99 -11.00 -3.35 10.00
C SER A 99 -10.23 -4.28 10.94
N GLN A 100 -9.36 -5.13 10.39
CA GLN A 100 -8.54 -6.06 11.16
C GLN A 100 -7.56 -5.32 12.09
N VAL A 101 -6.84 -4.32 11.57
CA VAL A 101 -5.94 -3.49 12.39
C VAL A 101 -6.70 -2.80 13.52
N ARG A 102 -7.86 -2.20 13.23
CA ARG A 102 -8.70 -1.56 14.25
C ARG A 102 -9.18 -2.56 15.30
N SER A 103 -9.58 -3.75 14.89
CA SER A 103 -10.10 -4.80 15.79
C SER A 103 -9.01 -5.28 16.74
N TRP A 104 -7.79 -5.47 16.23
CA TRP A 104 -6.61 -5.78 17.04
C TRP A 104 -6.29 -4.67 18.03
N MET A 105 -6.25 -3.39 17.60
CA MET A 105 -5.99 -2.26 18.50
C MET A 105 -7.01 -2.13 19.65
N ILE A 106 -8.28 -2.40 19.36
CA ILE A 106 -9.34 -2.41 20.40
C ILE A 106 -9.05 -3.51 21.42
N LYS A 107 -8.67 -4.70 20.95
CA LYS A 107 -8.33 -5.85 21.80
C LYS A 107 -7.11 -5.55 22.69
N GLU A 108 -6.07 -4.95 22.13
CA GLU A 108 -4.82 -4.60 22.85
C GLU A 108 -4.94 -3.30 23.66
N LYS A 109 -6.08 -2.61 23.60
CA LYS A 109 -6.32 -1.30 24.24
C LYS A 109 -5.31 -0.20 23.81
N GLN A 110 -4.80 -0.29 22.59
CA GLN A 110 -3.83 0.64 21.99
C GLN A 110 -4.43 1.32 20.76
N ILE A 111 -5.49 2.11 20.96
CA ILE A 111 -6.17 2.78 19.84
C ILE A 111 -5.39 4.01 19.41
N ASP A 112 -4.64 3.86 18.32
CA ASP A 112 -4.00 4.98 17.62
C ASP A 112 -4.64 5.14 16.23
N ILE A 113 -5.48 6.17 16.08
CA ILE A 113 -6.17 6.45 14.82
C ILE A 113 -5.23 7.11 13.80
N GLN A 114 -4.21 7.82 14.28
CA GLN A 114 -3.24 8.51 13.42
C GLN A 114 -2.45 7.47 12.61
N VAL A 115 -1.89 6.44 13.27
CA VAL A 115 -1.10 5.42 12.58
C VAL A 115 -1.94 4.64 11.53
N ILE A 116 -3.22 4.36 11.82
CA ILE A 116 -4.13 3.75 10.84
C ILE A 116 -4.31 4.70 9.65
N LYS A 117 -4.53 5.99 9.87
CA LYS A 117 -4.70 6.96 8.77
C LYS A 117 -3.43 7.08 7.94
N GLU A 118 -2.26 7.08 8.56
CA GLU A 118 -0.97 7.13 7.88
C GLU A 118 -0.76 5.92 6.96
N ILE A 119 -0.88 4.70 7.49
CA ILE A 119 -0.74 3.45 6.70
C ILE A 119 -1.74 3.44 5.52
N MET A 120 -2.97 3.91 5.77
CA MET A 120 -4.03 3.93 4.78
C MET A 120 -3.92 5.10 3.78
N GLY A 121 -3.05 6.09 4.02
CA GLY A 121 -2.95 7.31 3.22
C GLY A 121 -4.18 8.21 3.31
N HIS A 122 -4.87 8.21 4.46
CA HIS A 122 -5.96 9.15 4.73
C HIS A 122 -5.44 10.52 5.18
N THR A 123 -6.21 11.57 4.92
CA THR A 123 -5.87 12.91 5.38
C THR A 123 -5.95 12.98 6.91
N LEU A 124 -4.86 13.41 7.54
CA LEU A 124 -4.81 13.76 8.96
C LEU A 124 -5.52 15.09 9.20
N GLN A 125 -6.26 15.19 10.29
CA GLN A 125 -6.84 16.43 10.79
C GLN A 125 -5.74 17.35 11.32
N VAL A 126 -6.02 18.65 11.43
CA VAL A 126 -5.00 19.65 11.80
C VAL A 126 -4.33 19.32 13.12
N HIS A 127 -5.07 18.85 14.13
CA HIS A 127 -4.50 18.44 15.42
C HIS A 127 -3.65 17.16 15.35
N GLU A 128 -3.97 16.25 14.42
CA GLU A 128 -3.18 15.03 14.18
C GLU A 128 -1.88 15.34 13.42
N LYS A 129 -1.83 16.45 12.68
CA LYS A 129 -0.62 16.91 11.98
C LYS A 129 0.41 17.57 12.90
N TYR A 130 0.01 18.02 14.09
CA TYR A 130 0.94 18.59 15.07
C TYR A 130 1.72 17.52 15.83
N GLY A 131 1.25 16.26 15.80
CA GLY A 131 2.07 15.12 16.20
C GLY A 131 3.13 14.83 15.14
N GLU A 132 4.29 14.34 15.56
CA GLU A 132 5.25 13.76 14.64
C GLU A 132 4.64 12.53 13.94
N ALA A 133 5.12 12.22 12.73
CA ALA A 133 4.67 11.03 12.01
C ALA A 133 5.02 9.78 12.82
N SER A 134 4.12 8.78 12.84
CA SER A 134 4.38 7.56 13.59
C SER A 134 5.62 6.84 13.04
N PRO A 135 6.54 6.32 13.88
CA PRO A 135 7.73 5.58 13.44
C PRO A 135 7.38 4.42 12.52
N PHE A 136 8.24 4.10 11.55
CA PHE A 136 7.99 3.00 10.61
C PHE A 136 7.97 1.64 11.31
N GLU A 137 8.84 1.44 12.29
CA GLU A 137 8.96 0.22 13.07
C GLU A 137 7.66 -0.08 13.82
N TYR A 138 7.02 0.95 14.37
CA TYR A 138 5.72 0.82 15.02
C TYR A 138 4.61 0.42 14.03
N LYS A 139 4.62 1.00 12.82
CA LYS A 139 3.70 0.60 11.74
C LYS A 139 3.92 -0.86 11.33
N LEU A 140 5.17 -1.30 11.26
CA LEU A 140 5.54 -2.67 10.91
C LEU A 140 5.12 -3.66 11.98
N GLU A 141 5.35 -3.35 13.26
CA GLU A 141 4.93 -4.17 14.41
C GLU A 141 3.42 -4.41 14.42
N ILE A 142 2.63 -3.38 14.15
CA ILE A 142 1.16 -3.51 14.02
C ILE A 142 0.82 -4.48 12.89
N VAL A 143 1.42 -4.31 11.72
CA VAL A 143 1.10 -5.16 10.55
C VAL A 143 1.54 -6.61 10.76
N ASP A 144 2.67 -6.85 11.42
CA ASP A 144 3.08 -8.19 11.83
C ASP A 144 2.17 -8.78 12.90
N SER A 145 1.74 -7.99 13.88
CA SER A 145 0.86 -8.50 14.94
C SER A 145 -0.52 -8.89 14.42
N VAL A 146 -0.99 -8.23 13.36
CA VAL A 146 -2.32 -8.46 12.78
C VAL A 146 -2.31 -9.55 11.71
N PHE A 147 -1.23 -9.66 10.93
CA PHE A 147 -1.19 -10.52 9.73
C PHE A 147 0.01 -11.48 9.68
N GLY A 148 0.91 -11.46 10.66
CA GLY A 148 2.10 -12.31 10.73
C GLY A 148 1.84 -13.73 11.23
#